data_AF-A0A8H3U2X6-F1
#
_entry.id   AF-A0A8H3U2X6-F1
#
_cell.length_a   1.000
_cell.length_b   1.000
_cell.length_c   1.000
_cell.angle_alpha   90.00
_cell.angle_beta   90.00
_cell.angle_gamma   90.00
#
_symmetry.space_group_name_H-M   'P 1'
#
loop_
_entity.id
_entity.type
_entity.pdbx_description
1 polymer ?
#
loop_
_entity_poly.entity_id
_entity_poly.type
_entity_poly.pdbx_seq_one_letter_code
_entity_poly.pdbx_strand_id
1 'polypeptide(L)'
;MPLYTITHTTPLSSTKKDKLAAALTTLHSTKFTTPKLFVNIRFVNAEHSRVETYVAGKSMQGRENNYLEAHVRDGAGRGREVFDELAGEVAGVWEDV
;
A
#
# COMPACT_ATOMS: atom_id res chain seq x y z
N MET A 1 9.71 7.12 -7.95
CA MET A 1 9.54 7.53 -6.55
C MET A 1 8.61 6.53 -5.92
N PRO A 2 8.93 5.96 -4.75
CA PRO A 2 8.08 4.94 -4.16
C PRO A 2 6.67 5.49 -3.92
N LEU A 3 5.68 4.72 -4.32
CA LEU A 3 4.26 5.05 -4.20
C LEU A 3 3.49 3.86 -3.63
N TYR A 4 2.79 4.09 -2.53
CA TYR A 4 1.85 3.13 -1.95
C TYR A 4 0.43 3.61 -2.24
N THR A 5 -0.35 2.79 -2.92
CA THR A 5 -1.79 3.04 -3.15
C THR A 5 -2.59 2.14 -2.23
N ILE A 6 -3.44 2.74 -1.41
CA ILE A 6 -4.34 2.08 -0.47
C ILE A 6 -5.76 2.23 -0.98
N THR A 7 -6.38 1.11 -1.34
CA THR A 7 -7.79 1.05 -1.73
C THR A 7 -8.58 0.43 -0.58
N HIS A 8 -9.61 1.14 -0.11
CA HIS A 8 -10.47 0.66 0.97
C HIS A 8 -11.94 0.97 0.71
N THR A 9 -12.82 0.02 1.01
CA THR A 9 -14.29 0.10 0.81
C THR A 9 -14.96 0.89 1.90
N THR A 10 -14.49 0.76 3.14
CA THR A 10 -14.95 1.59 4.26
C THR A 10 -14.13 2.89 4.32
N PRO A 11 -14.74 4.06 4.50
CA PRO A 11 -13.96 5.27 4.72
C PRO A 11 -13.06 5.15 5.96
N LEU A 12 -11.74 5.22 5.76
CA LEU A 12 -10.78 5.33 6.87
C LEU A 12 -10.84 6.74 7.46
N SER A 13 -10.87 6.84 8.80
CA SER A 13 -10.76 8.12 9.51
C SER A 13 -9.42 8.79 9.20
N SER A 14 -9.34 10.12 9.38
CA SER A 14 -8.08 10.86 9.20
C SER A 14 -6.96 10.28 10.07
N THR A 15 -7.25 9.98 11.34
CA THR A 15 -6.27 9.38 12.27
C THR A 15 -5.74 8.03 11.77
N LYS A 16 -6.59 7.17 11.20
CA LYS A 16 -6.15 5.89 10.63
C LYS A 16 -5.29 6.11 9.38
N LYS A 17 -5.68 7.04 8.51
CA LYS A 17 -4.90 7.40 7.31
C LYS A 17 -3.52 7.95 7.70
N ASP A 18 -3.45 8.84 8.68
CA ASP A 18 -2.20 9.41 9.17
C ASP A 18 -1.28 8.34 9.76
N LYS A 19 -1.85 7.42 10.57
CA LYS A 19 -1.11 6.29 11.15
C LYS A 19 -0.53 5.38 10.06
N LEU A 20 -1.34 4.97 9.08
CA LEU A 20 -0.89 4.15 7.93
C LEU A 20 0.20 4.87 7.14
N ALA A 21 -0.02 6.13 6.80
CA ALA A 21 0.93 6.89 5.99
C ALA A 21 2.29 7.05 6.69
N ALA A 22 2.28 7.37 7.98
CA ALA A 22 3.50 7.52 8.79
C ALA A 22 4.25 6.18 8.94
N ALA A 23 3.53 5.08 9.17
CA ALA A 23 4.09 3.75 9.31
C ALA A 23 4.73 3.26 8.01
N LEU A 24 4.01 3.31 6.89
CA LEU A 24 4.53 2.90 5.58
C LEU A 24 5.71 3.77 5.12
N THR A 25 5.65 5.08 5.39
CA THR A 25 6.76 6.00 5.09
C THR A 25 8.00 5.64 5.88
N THR A 26 7.85 5.35 7.17
CA THR A 26 8.98 4.97 8.03
C THR A 26 9.52 3.60 7.63
N LEU A 27 8.65 2.62 7.37
CA LEU A 27 9.03 1.30 6.89
C LEU A 27 9.89 1.38 5.62
N HIS A 28 9.39 2.05 4.58
CA HIS A 28 10.11 2.18 3.31
C HIS A 28 11.43 2.93 3.48
N SER A 29 11.41 4.03 4.24
CA SER A 29 12.58 4.87 4.46
C SER A 29 13.70 4.12 5.17
N THR A 30 13.37 3.34 6.21
CA THR A 30 14.34 2.53 6.96
C THR A 30 14.85 1.36 6.12
N LYS A 31 13.95 0.61 5.48
CA LYS A 31 14.31 -0.61 4.73
C LYS A 31 15.21 -0.33 3.53
N PHE A 32 15.01 0.81 2.86
CA PHE A 32 15.70 1.15 1.62
C PHE A 32 16.61 2.39 1.72
N THR A 33 16.84 2.89 2.94
CA THR A 33 17.62 4.12 3.20
C THR A 33 17.18 5.30 2.33
N THR A 34 15.88 5.35 2.03
CA THR A 34 15.30 6.35 1.12
C THR A 34 14.81 7.54 1.92
N PRO A 35 15.17 8.80 1.57
CA PRO A 35 14.64 9.98 2.24
C PRO A 35 13.10 9.98 2.29
N LYS A 36 12.49 10.24 3.45
CA LYS A 36 11.03 10.21 3.65
C LYS A 36 10.27 11.09 2.67
N LEU A 37 10.84 12.23 2.27
CA LEU A 37 10.27 13.15 1.27
C LEU A 37 9.96 12.46 -0.07
N PHE A 38 10.60 11.33 -0.36
CA PHE A 38 10.40 10.61 -1.60
C PHE A 38 9.32 9.51 -1.54
N VAL A 39 8.80 9.20 -0.35
CA VAL A 39 7.77 8.17 -0.15
C VAL A 39 6.40 8.80 -0.25
N ASN A 40 5.61 8.35 -1.22
CA ASN A 40 4.27 8.86 -1.49
C ASN A 40 3.24 7.83 -1.05
N ILE A 41 2.20 8.28 -0.35
CA ILE A 41 1.06 7.45 0.07
C ILE A 41 -0.20 8.06 -0.53
N ARG A 42 -1.02 7.24 -1.18
CA ARG A 42 -2.29 7.67 -1.80
C ARG A 42 -3.42 6.78 -1.32
N PHE A 43 -4.44 7.39 -0.73
CA PHE A 43 -5.68 6.72 -0.37
C PHE A 43 -6.71 6.89 -1.50
N VAL A 44 -7.25 5.78 -1.97
CA VAL A 44 -8.34 5.74 -2.94
C VAL A 44 -9.56 5.26 -2.18
N ASN A 45 -10.53 6.16 -1.97
CA ASN A 45 -11.81 5.79 -1.38
C ASN A 45 -12.59 4.99 -2.43
N ALA A 46 -12.87 3.72 -2.14
CA ALA A 46 -13.68 2.88 -3.00
C ALA A 46 -15.17 3.16 -2.74
N GLU A 47 -15.60 4.40 -2.93
CA GLU A 47 -16.98 4.65 -3.34
C GLU A 47 -17.17 4.10 -4.78
N HIS A 48 -17.12 2.78 -4.85
CA HIS A 48 -17.85 1.83 -5.68
C HIS A 48 -17.83 1.96 -7.21
N SER A 49 -17.02 2.80 -7.87
CA SER A 49 -17.28 3.04 -9.31
C SER A 49 -16.13 3.23 -10.30
N ARG A 50 -14.84 3.21 -9.94
CA ARG A 50 -13.81 3.62 -10.93
C ARG A 50 -12.61 2.71 -11.15
N VAL A 51 -12.43 1.65 -10.38
CA VAL A 51 -11.38 0.66 -10.68
C VAL A 51 -12.05 -0.67 -10.98
N GLU A 52 -12.07 -1.03 -12.26
CA GLU A 52 -12.48 -2.37 -12.69
C GLU A 52 -11.43 -3.37 -12.20
N THR A 53 -11.73 -4.07 -11.11
CA THR A 53 -10.85 -5.09 -10.55
C THR A 53 -11.42 -6.48 -10.84
N TYR A 54 -10.55 -7.39 -11.27
CA TYR A 54 -10.86 -8.80 -11.44
C TYR A 54 -9.99 -9.62 -10.50
N VAL A 55 -10.61 -10.51 -9.72
CA VAL A 55 -9.91 -11.44 -8.81
C VAL A 55 -10.27 -12.85 -9.22
N ALA A 56 -9.26 -13.71 -9.39
CA ALA A 56 -9.43 -15.08 -9.91
C ALA A 56 -10.24 -15.14 -11.22
N GLY A 57 -10.06 -14.13 -12.09
CA GLY A 57 -10.79 -14.02 -13.37
C GLY A 57 -12.24 -13.58 -13.27
N LYS A 58 -12.72 -13.14 -12.09
CA LYS A 58 -14.10 -12.70 -11.87
C LYS A 58 -14.15 -11.22 -11.54
N SER A 59 -15.11 -10.51 -12.14
CA SER A 59 -15.34 -9.09 -11.83
C SER A 59 -15.69 -8.90 -10.36
N MET A 60 -15.04 -7.93 -9.73
CA MET A 60 -15.33 -7.48 -8.37
C MET A 60 -16.31 -6.30 -8.35
N GLN A 61 -16.95 -5.98 -9.47
CA GLN A 61 -17.96 -4.93 -9.53
C GLN A 61 -19.10 -5.21 -8.54
N GLY A 62 -19.45 -4.21 -7.74
CA GLY A 62 -20.47 -4.33 -6.68
C GLY A 62 -20.03 -5.19 -5.49
N ARG A 63 -18.76 -5.60 -5.42
CA ARG A 63 -18.17 -6.26 -4.25
C ARG A 63 -17.18 -5.34 -3.57
N GLU A 64 -17.10 -5.49 -2.26
CA GLU A 64 -16.06 -4.86 -1.47
C GLU A 64 -14.71 -5.54 -1.73
N ASN A 65 -13.70 -4.74 -2.08
CA ASN A 65 -12.32 -5.20 -2.25
C ASN A 65 -11.34 -4.18 -1.66
N ASN A 66 -10.54 -4.64 -0.69
CA ASN A 66 -9.49 -3.85 -0.05
C ASN A 66 -8.15 -4.41 -0.49
N TYR A 67 -7.28 -3.53 -0.97
CA TYR A 67 -5.93 -3.94 -1.35
C TYR A 67 -4.96 -2.77 -1.23
N LEU A 68 -3.69 -3.13 -1.07
CA LEU A 68 -2.59 -2.20 -1.03
C LEU A 68 -1.58 -2.61 -2.10
N GLU A 69 -1.18 -1.64 -2.92
CA GLU A 69 -0.18 -1.81 -3.95
C GLU A 69 1.02 -0.89 -3.67
N ALA A 70 2.23 -1.43 -3.79
CA ALA A 70 3.46 -0.68 -3.60
C ALA A 70 4.31 -0.69 -4.89
N HIS A 71 4.45 0.48 -5.50
CA HIS A 71 5.36 0.71 -6.62
C HIS A 71 6.70 1.16 -6.08
N VAL A 72 7.65 0.22 -6.00
CA VAL A 72 8.99 0.44 -5.47
C VAL A 72 10.03 0.34 -6.59
N ARG A 73 11.18 0.98 -6.41
CA ARG A 73 12.28 0.89 -7.37
C ARG A 73 13.13 -0.34 -7.09
N ASP A 74 13.55 -1.00 -8.15
CA ASP A 74 14.66 -1.93 -8.10
C ASP A 74 15.96 -1.16 -7.80
N GLY A 75 16.97 -1.89 -7.34
CA GLY A 75 18.27 -1.33 -7.01
C GLY A 75 19.30 -2.44 -6.98
N ALA A 76 20.55 -2.12 -7.32
CA ALA A 76 21.65 -3.08 -7.29
C ALA A 76 21.73 -3.71 -5.88
N GLY A 77 21.56 -5.03 -5.80
CA GLY A 77 21.59 -5.78 -4.54
C GLY A 77 20.24 -6.07 -3.87
N ARG A 78 19.11 -5.63 -4.43
CA ARG A 78 17.77 -5.98 -3.91
C ARG A 78 17.28 -7.27 -4.55
N GLY A 79 17.47 -8.38 -3.85
CA GLY A 79 16.91 -9.68 -4.23
C GLY A 79 15.40 -9.74 -4.00
N ARG A 80 14.76 -10.77 -4.58
CA ARG A 80 13.33 -11.06 -4.41
C ARG A 80 12.91 -11.09 -2.92
N GLU A 81 13.74 -11.72 -2.09
CA GLU A 81 13.48 -11.90 -0.65
C GLU A 81 13.21 -10.58 0.08
N VAL A 82 13.87 -9.49 -0.32
CA VAL A 82 13.68 -8.16 0.29
C VAL A 82 12.29 -7.61 -0.02
N PHE A 83 11.76 -7.89 -1.22
CA PHE A 83 10.41 -7.48 -1.61
C PHE A 83 9.33 -8.37 -1.00
N ASP A 84 9.59 -9.68 -0.88
CA ASP A 84 8.71 -10.61 -0.17
C ASP A 84 8.60 -10.23 1.32
N GLU A 85 9.73 -9.88 1.96
CA GLU A 85 9.74 -9.38 3.34
C GLU A 85 9.01 -8.03 3.46
N LEU A 86 9.24 -7.09 2.54
CA LEU A 86 8.50 -5.82 2.50
C LEU A 86 6.99 -6.07 2.43
N ALA A 87 6.53 -7.00 1.59
CA ALA A 87 5.11 -7.31 1.46
C ALA A 87 4.52 -7.83 2.78
N GLY A 88 5.25 -8.69 3.50
CA GLY A 88 4.86 -9.16 4.83
C GLY A 88 4.79 -8.05 5.89
N GLU A 89 5.80 -7.18 5.94
CA GLU A 89 5.83 -6.05 6.87
C GLU A 89 4.72 -5.02 6.57
N VAL A 90 4.44 -4.77 5.30
CA VAL A 90 3.34 -3.90 4.87
C VAL A 90 1.98 -4.47 5.30
N ALA A 91 1.79 -5.79 5.19
CA ALA A 91 0.60 -6.46 5.71
C ALA A 91 0.49 -6.32 7.24
N GLY A 92 1.61 -6.45 7.97
CA GLY A 92 1.63 -6.21 9.42
C GLY A 92 1.22 -4.78 9.79
N VAL A 93 1.76 -3.78 9.09
CA VAL A 93 1.37 -2.36 9.26
C VAL A 93 -0.13 -2.15 9.00
N TRP A 94 -0.71 -2.88 8.06
CA TRP A 94 -2.13 -2.79 7.76
C TRP A 94 -3.01 -3.32 8.90
N GLU A 95 -2.71 -4.51 9.41
CA GLU A 95 -3.49 -5.15 10.49
C GLU A 95 -3.46 -4.35 11.80
N ASP A 96 -2.41 -3.57 12.03
CA ASP A 96 -2.23 -2.75 13.24
C ASP A 96 -3.07 -1.45 13.28
N VAL A 97 -3.86 -1.14 12.24
CA VAL A 97 -4.58 0.17 12.09
C VAL A 97 -6.10 0.06 12.03
#